data_AF-A0A920NFH9-F1
#
_entry.id   AF-A0A920NFH9-F1
#
_cell.length_a   1.000
_cell.length_b   1.000
_cell.length_c   1.000
_cell.angle_alpha   90.00
_cell.angle_beta   90.00
_cell.angle_gamma   90.00
#
_symmetry.space_group_name_H-M   'P 1'
#
loop_
_entity.id
_entity.type
_entity.pdbx_description
1 polymer ?
#
loop_
_entity_poly.entity_id
_entity_poly.type
_entity_poly.pdbx_seq_one_letter_code
_entity_poly.pdbx_strand_id
1 'polypeptide(L)' 'MNEYLQSIINRDPAAKSKLGVILTYPGVKAVLFHKLPFFFCGKI' A
#
# COMPACT_ATOMS: atom_id res chain seq x y z
N MET A 1 -5.11 7.47 4.82
CA MET A 1 -4.38 6.73 3.74
C MET A 1 -4.21 7.58 2.49
N ASN A 2 -5.23 8.34 2.05
CA ASN A 2 -5.08 9.25 0.92
C ASN A 2 -4.00 10.32 1.13
N GLU A 3 -3.91 10.96 2.31
CA GLU A 3 -2.87 11.97 2.57
C GLU A 3 -1.46 11.38 2.63
N TYR A 4 -1.30 10.19 3.22
CA TYR A 4 -0.04 9.44 3.21
C TYR A 4 0.41 9.11 1.78
N LEU A 5 -0.53 8.64 0.95
CA LEU A 5 -0.27 8.31 -0.45
C LEU A 5 0.04 9.57 -1.27
N GLN A 6 -0.66 10.68 -1.05
CA GLN A 6 -0.36 11.98 -1.69
C GLN A 6 1.00 12.55 -1.27
N SER A 7 1.39 12.38 -0.01
CA SER A 7 2.74 12.74 0.47
C SER A 7 3.84 11.95 -0.25
N ILE A 8 3.62 10.67 -0.52
CA ILE A 8 4.58 9.82 -1.25
C ILE A 8 4.65 10.25 -2.72
N ILE A 9 3.49 10.50 -3.35
CA ILE A 9 3.41 10.96 -4.75
C ILE A 9 4.07 12.34 -4.93
N ASN A 10 3.93 13.24 -3.96
CA ASN A 10 4.57 14.57 -4.00
C ASN A 10 6.08 14.51 -3.75
N ARG A 11 6.58 13.50 -3.01
CA ARG A 11 8.01 13.33 -2.74
C ARG A 11 8.74 12.57 -3.82
N ASP A 12 8.09 11.61 -4.45
CA ASP A 12 8.65 10.75 -5.47
C ASP A 12 7.92 10.96 -6.81
N PRO A 13 8.52 11.66 -7.78
CA PRO A 13 7.90 11.88 -9.09
C PRO A 13 7.76 10.60 -9.93
N ALA A 14 8.39 9.47 -9.57
CA ALA A 14 8.18 8.16 -10.20
C ALA A 14 6.92 7.45 -9.66
N ALA A 15 6.46 7.84 -8.47
CA ALA A 15 5.18 7.45 -7.88
C ALA A 15 3.99 8.20 -8.51
N LYS A 16 4.00 8.46 -9.83
CA LYS A 16 2.97 9.27 -10.54
C LYS A 16 1.53 8.76 -10.36
N SER A 17 1.34 7.48 -10.09
CA SER A 17 0.01 6.87 -10.07
C SER A 17 -0.17 5.97 -8.85
N LYS A 18 -1.32 6.12 -8.17
CA LYS A 18 -1.67 5.35 -6.96
C LYS A 18 -1.55 3.84 -7.18
N LEU A 19 -1.91 3.37 -8.36
CA LEU A 19 -1.79 1.95 -8.76
C LEU A 19 -0.33 1.50 -8.83
N GLY A 20 0.56 2.33 -9.40
CA GLY A 20 1.99 2.04 -9.45
C GLY A 20 2.56 1.90 -8.05
N VAL A 21 2.27 2.85 -7.16
CA VAL A 21 2.71 2.80 -5.76
C VAL A 21 2.18 1.57 -5.03
N ILE A 22 0.93 1.18 -5.25
CA ILE A 22 0.37 -0.04 -4.63
C ILE A 22 1.08 -1.31 -5.11
N LEU A 23 1.52 -1.36 -6.38
CA LEU A 23 2.21 -2.52 -6.95
C LEU A 23 3.71 -2.55 -6.66
N THR A 24 4.40 -1.41 -6.74
CA THR A 24 5.87 -1.31 -6.71
C THR A 24 6.42 -0.96 -5.34
N TYR A 25 5.64 -0.34 -4.45
CA TYR A 25 6.12 -0.01 -3.11
C TYR A 25 5.79 -1.12 -2.10
N PRO A 26 6.81 -1.85 -1.59
CA PRO A 26 6.61 -2.97 -0.67
C PRO A 26 5.97 -2.52 0.66
N GLY A 27 6.26 -1.31 1.13
CA GLY A 27 5.65 -0.75 2.34
C GLY A 27 4.15 -0.48 2.22
N VAL A 28 3.67 -0.12 1.03
CA VAL A 28 2.24 0.09 0.77
C VAL A 28 1.50 -1.25 0.70
N LYS A 29 2.15 -2.28 0.15
CA LYS A 29 1.69 -3.67 0.23
C LYS A 29 1.47 -4.12 1.67
N ALA A 30 2.44 -3.90 2.57
CA ALA A 30 2.34 -4.30 3.97
C ALA A 30 1.14 -3.65 4.69
N VAL A 31 0.87 -2.36 4.43
CA VAL A 31 -0.30 -1.66 4.99
C VAL A 31 -1.61 -2.21 4.41
N LEU A 32 -1.63 -2.63 3.15
CA LEU A 32 -2.79 -3.28 2.54
C LEU A 32 -3.03 -4.67 3.15
N PHE A 33 -2.00 -5.48 3.33
CA PHE A 33 -2.10 -6.79 3.99
C PHE A 33 -2.42 -6.69 5.48
N HIS A 34 -2.09 -5.58 6.15
CA HIS A 34 -2.54 -5.34 7.52
C HIS A 34 -4.05 -5.02 7.59
N LYS A 35 -4.59 -4.36 6.57
CA LYS A 35 -6.03 -4.05 6.46
C LYS A 35 -6.86 -5.19 5.88
N LEU A 36 -6.23 -6.11 5.17
CA LEU A 36 -6.80 -7.37 4.72
C LEU A 36 -6.24 -8.48 5.63
N PRO A 37 -6.78 -8.70 6.85
CA PRO A 37 -6.41 -9.87 7.61
C PRO A 37 -6.78 -11.09 6.77
N PHE A 38 -5.75 -11.71 6.17
CA PHE A 38 -5.89 -12.88 5.33
C PHE A 38 -6.51 -13.98 6.20
N PHE A 39 -7.67 -14.51 5.78
CA PHE A 39 -8.61 -15.38 6.49
C PHE A 39 -8.03 -16.72 7.02
N PHE A 40 -6.71 -16.92 7.00
CA PHE A 40 -6.04 -18.19 7.29
C PHE A 40 -5.61 -18.41 8.76
N CYS A 41 -5.84 -17.47 9.67
CA CYS A 41 -5.50 -17.67 11.09
C CYS A 41 -6.66 -18.25 11.95
N GLY A 42 -7.66 -18.86 11.33
CA GLY A 42 -8.88 -19.34 12.02
C GLY A 42 -9.43 -20.69 11.55
N LYS A 43 -8.61 -21.54 10.93
CA LYS A 43 -8.98 -22.93 10.59
C LYS A 43 -7.76 -23.85 10.63
N ILE A 44 -7.31 -24.15 11.84
CA ILE A 44 -6.66 -25.41 12.24
C ILE A 44 -7.49 -25.93 13.41
#